data_AF-A0A535A7C4-F1
#
_entry.id   AF-A0A535A7C4-F1
#
_cell.length_a   1.000
_cell.length_b   1.000
_cell.length_c   1.000
_cell.angle_alpha   90.00
_cell.angle_beta   90.00
_cell.angle_gamma   90.00
#
_symmetry.space_group_name_H-M   'P 1'
#
loop_
_entity.id
_entity.type
_entity.pdbx_description
1 polymer ?
#
loop_
_entity_poly.entity_id
_entity_poly.type
_entity_poly.pdbx_seq_one_letter_code
_entity_poly.pdbx_strand_id
1 'polypeptide(L)'
;MANLRHVEHNVSPLGERRARSSLTHDPALIAGVRPFQPGDSVRHIHWRATARLGSLVSRRTEPARGRDVVLVLDVQTTDGTAWLTWDEDLLESLCVTAASLARHLLADGASVGVAAASFAGSPQPFAWLAPRASLAQLPRVGELLARIGPIPSRPLNALLAWVTRRVPASTSVILITARQPGPYVAPLRRMKRLGYGVELVMIGTDAADSAPPLRVAGLRVLRGSVDPSWQDPDAVTLAG
;
A
#
# COMPACT_ATOMS: atom_id res chain seq x y z
N MET A 1 -32.48 -31.22 52.81
CA MET A 1 -32.95 -29.81 52.68
C MET A 1 -31.97 -29.12 51.74
N ALA A 2 -32.27 -29.02 50.44
CA ALA A 2 -32.99 -27.90 49.78
C ALA A 2 -32.09 -26.63 49.76
N ASN A 3 -31.72 -25.99 48.63
CA ASN A 3 -32.47 -25.74 47.40
C ASN A 3 -31.54 -25.37 46.22
N LEU A 4 -31.95 -25.78 45.01
CA LEU A 4 -31.68 -25.09 43.75
C LEU A 4 -32.30 -23.68 43.76
N ARG A 5 -31.61 -22.68 43.18
CA ARG A 5 -32.26 -21.63 42.38
C ARG A 5 -31.42 -21.26 41.18
N HIS A 6 -32.03 -21.48 40.02
CA HIS A 6 -31.66 -21.02 38.69
C HIS A 6 -31.93 -19.52 38.57
N VAL A 7 -31.01 -18.75 37.98
CA VAL A 7 -31.34 -17.53 37.20
C VAL A 7 -30.29 -17.43 36.09
N GLU A 8 -30.71 -17.66 34.84
CA GLU A 8 -30.04 -17.11 33.67
C GLU A 8 -30.37 -15.61 33.58
N HIS A 9 -29.43 -14.78 33.14
CA HIS A 9 -29.69 -13.83 32.05
C HIS A 9 -28.37 -13.35 31.42
N ASN A 10 -28.27 -13.65 30.13
CA ASN A 10 -27.35 -13.19 29.12
C ASN A 10 -27.24 -11.66 29.05
N VAL A 11 -26.00 -11.12 29.06
CA VAL A 11 -25.62 -10.09 28.09
C VAL A 11 -24.12 -10.17 27.80
N SER A 12 -23.79 -10.63 26.60
CA SER A 12 -22.48 -10.37 25.98
C SER A 12 -22.25 -8.87 25.81
N PRO A 13 -21.06 -8.33 26.11
CA PRO A 13 -20.51 -7.23 25.35
C PRO A 13 -19.49 -7.80 24.36
N LEU A 14 -19.96 -7.99 23.13
CA LEU A 14 -19.11 -7.93 21.94
C LEU A 14 -18.30 -6.64 21.98
N GLY A 15 -16.98 -6.74 21.95
CA GLY A 15 -16.21 -5.54 21.69
C GLY A 15 -14.74 -5.59 22.04
N GLU A 16 -14.00 -6.67 21.73
CA GLU A 16 -12.54 -6.61 21.79
C GLU A 16 -11.93 -7.80 21.06
N ARG A 17 -11.72 -7.66 19.75
CA ARG A 17 -10.70 -8.34 18.93
C ARG A 17 -10.84 -7.95 17.45
N ARG A 18 -10.75 -6.64 17.17
CA ARG A 18 -10.53 -6.10 15.81
C ARG A 18 -9.26 -5.28 15.80
N ALA A 19 -8.11 -5.95 15.91
CA ALA A 19 -6.81 -5.33 15.66
C ALA A 19 -5.71 -6.39 15.47
N ARG A 20 -5.95 -7.43 14.68
CA ARG A 20 -4.87 -8.32 14.22
C ARG A 20 -5.13 -8.76 12.80
N SER A 21 -4.59 -8.03 11.84
CA SER A 21 -4.20 -8.65 10.57
C SER A 21 -3.01 -7.89 10.01
N SER A 22 -1.84 -8.40 10.38
CA SER A 22 -0.58 -8.16 9.71
C SER A 22 -0.76 -8.51 8.25
N LEU A 23 -0.65 -7.52 7.38
CA LEU A 23 -0.90 -7.68 5.96
C LEU A 23 0.30 -8.32 5.22
N THR A 24 1.24 -8.91 5.94
CA THR A 24 2.35 -9.71 5.42
C THR A 24 2.29 -11.17 5.83
N HIS A 25 1.33 -11.55 6.68
CA HIS A 25 1.07 -12.95 7.02
C HIS A 25 -0.18 -13.52 6.37
N ASP A 26 -0.88 -12.74 5.54
CA ASP A 26 -2.06 -13.24 4.85
C ASP A 26 -1.99 -12.96 3.35
N PRO A 27 -1.43 -13.90 2.57
CA PRO A 27 -1.52 -13.86 1.11
C PRO A 27 -2.97 -13.77 0.61
N ALA A 28 -3.96 -14.07 1.46
CA ALA A 28 -5.37 -13.92 1.14
C ALA A 28 -5.84 -12.45 1.08
N LEU A 29 -5.20 -11.54 1.81
CA LEU A 29 -5.54 -10.11 1.79
C LEU A 29 -5.09 -9.42 0.51
N ILE A 30 -4.02 -9.93 -0.08
CA ILE A 30 -3.51 -9.48 -1.38
C ILE A 30 -4.32 -10.13 -2.50
N ALA A 31 -4.60 -11.44 -2.42
CA ALA A 31 -5.35 -12.17 -3.46
C ALA A 31 -6.88 -12.07 -3.40
N GLY A 32 -7.46 -11.22 -2.55
CA GLY A 32 -8.92 -11.11 -2.40
C GLY A 32 -9.64 -12.40 -1.97
N VAL A 33 -8.93 -13.30 -1.27
CA VAL A 33 -9.48 -14.58 -0.78
C VAL A 33 -9.69 -14.54 0.75
N ARG A 34 -10.38 -15.52 1.31
CA ARG A 34 -10.58 -15.72 2.76
C ARG A 34 -10.56 -17.22 3.08
N PRO A 35 -10.27 -17.64 4.33
CA PRO A 35 -10.45 -19.04 4.72
C PRO A 35 -11.85 -19.54 4.37
N PHE A 36 -11.92 -20.72 3.73
CA PHE A 36 -13.18 -21.36 3.40
C PHE A 36 -13.97 -21.60 4.68
N GLN A 37 -15.24 -21.18 4.71
CA GLN A 37 -16.15 -21.49 5.81
C GLN A 37 -17.16 -22.54 5.40
N PRO A 38 -17.53 -23.48 6.29
CA PRO A 38 -18.66 -24.38 6.05
C PRO A 38 -19.91 -23.58 5.67
N GLY A 39 -20.41 -23.79 4.45
CA GLY A 39 -21.48 -22.99 3.84
C GLY A 39 -21.06 -22.17 2.61
N ASP A 40 -19.75 -21.98 2.39
CA ASP A 40 -19.23 -21.41 1.15
C ASP A 40 -19.47 -22.36 -0.03
N SER A 41 -19.84 -21.79 -1.19
CA SER A 41 -19.94 -22.57 -2.42
C SER A 41 -18.57 -23.11 -2.82
N VAL A 42 -18.50 -24.42 -3.09
CA VAL A 42 -17.31 -25.10 -3.63
C VAL A 42 -16.84 -24.45 -4.95
N ARG A 43 -17.76 -23.85 -5.72
CA ARG A 43 -17.45 -23.09 -6.95
C ARG A 43 -16.63 -21.82 -6.71
N HIS A 44 -16.62 -21.30 -5.49
CA HIS A 44 -15.87 -20.10 -5.13
C HIS A 44 -14.49 -20.42 -4.54
N ILE A 45 -14.07 -21.68 -4.46
CA ILE A 45 -12.73 -22.02 -3.99
C ILE A 45 -11.68 -21.51 -4.98
N HIS A 46 -10.68 -20.80 -4.48
CA HIS A 46 -9.54 -20.36 -5.28
C HIS A 46 -8.46 -21.44 -5.29
N TRP A 47 -8.60 -22.46 -6.15
CA TRP A 47 -7.75 -23.65 -6.15
C TRP A 47 -6.24 -23.37 -6.17
N ARG A 48 -5.80 -22.37 -6.95
CA ARG A 48 -4.38 -21.98 -7.00
C ARG A 48 -3.86 -21.41 -5.67
N ALA A 49 -4.71 -20.74 -4.90
CA ALA A 49 -4.33 -20.19 -3.59
C ALA A 49 -4.41 -21.27 -2.52
N THR A 50 -5.43 -22.14 -2.59
CA THR A 50 -5.53 -23.35 -1.76
C THR A 50 -4.28 -24.22 -1.87
N ALA A 51 -3.79 -24.47 -3.09
CA ALA A 51 -2.60 -25.29 -3.31
C ALA A 51 -1.33 -24.67 -2.71
N ARG A 52 -1.19 -23.34 -2.76
CA ARG A 52 -0.03 -22.62 -2.20
C ARG A 52 -0.08 -22.50 -0.68
N LEU A 53 -1.27 -22.34 -0.11
CA LEU A 53 -1.47 -22.11 1.32
C LEU A 53 -1.68 -23.40 2.13
N GLY A 54 -1.92 -24.53 1.46
CA GLY A 54 -2.21 -25.82 2.11
C GLY A 54 -3.56 -25.87 2.82
N SER A 55 -4.40 -24.84 2.68
CA SER A 55 -5.71 -24.73 3.32
C SER A 55 -6.74 -24.18 2.33
N LEU A 56 -7.98 -24.68 2.38
CA LEU A 56 -9.06 -24.22 1.52
C LEU A 56 -9.34 -22.72 1.73
N VAL A 57 -9.29 -21.96 0.64
CA VAL A 57 -9.64 -20.55 0.62
C VAL A 57 -10.72 -20.26 -0.41
N SER A 58 -11.74 -19.50 -0.01
CA SER A 58 -12.81 -19.00 -0.86
C SER A 58 -12.45 -17.64 -1.43
N ARG A 59 -12.73 -17.42 -2.72
CA ARG A 59 -12.82 -16.10 -3.33
C ARG A 59 -13.84 -15.30 -2.53
N ARG A 60 -13.48 -14.08 -2.07
CA ARG A 60 -14.47 -13.21 -1.44
C ARG A 60 -15.57 -12.90 -2.46
N THR A 61 -16.80 -13.23 -2.12
CA THR A 61 -18.01 -13.02 -2.94
C THR A 61 -18.63 -11.65 -2.77
N GLU A 62 -17.89 -10.67 -2.28
CA GLU A 62 -18.20 -9.26 -2.53
C GLU A 62 -17.42 -8.88 -3.80
N PRO A 63 -18.05 -8.35 -4.86
CA PRO A 63 -17.27 -7.74 -5.92
C PRO A 63 -16.46 -6.61 -5.29
N ALA A 64 -15.13 -6.74 -5.22
CA ALA A 64 -14.25 -5.60 -4.95
C ALA A 64 -14.21 -4.70 -6.18
N ARG A 65 -15.37 -4.18 -6.61
CA ARG A 65 -15.42 -2.96 -7.42
C ARG A 65 -15.14 -1.80 -6.46
N GLY A 66 -14.03 -1.08 -6.65
CA GLY A 66 -13.89 0.28 -6.11
C GLY A 66 -13.11 0.46 -4.81
N ARG A 67 -11.87 -0.05 -4.72
CA ARG A 67 -10.88 0.54 -3.80
C ARG A 67 -9.99 1.48 -4.59
N ASP A 68 -10.09 2.77 -4.29
CA ASP A 68 -9.14 3.76 -4.79
C ASP A 68 -7.85 3.63 -4.00
N VAL A 69 -6.75 3.44 -4.72
CA VAL A 69 -5.39 3.41 -4.18
C VAL A 69 -4.59 4.51 -4.88
N VAL A 70 -3.87 5.32 -4.11
CA VAL A 70 -2.89 6.27 -4.65
C VAL A 70 -1.50 5.83 -4.20
N LEU A 71 -0.65 5.55 -5.18
CA LEU A 71 0.78 5.36 -4.97
C LEU A 71 1.42 6.75 -4.93
N VAL A 72 2.00 7.11 -3.80
CA VAL A 72 2.74 8.35 -3.62
C VAL A 72 4.22 8.01 -3.68
N LEU A 73 4.92 8.53 -4.69
CA LEU A 73 6.34 8.29 -4.89
C LEU A 73 7.16 9.43 -4.26
N ASP A 74 8.03 9.11 -3.33
CA ASP A 74 9.03 10.03 -2.80
C ASP A 74 10.27 10.04 -3.69
N VAL A 75 10.35 11.01 -4.60
CA VAL A 75 11.43 11.08 -5.61
C VAL A 75 12.79 11.42 -5.01
N GLN A 76 12.82 11.95 -3.78
CA GLN A 76 14.06 12.25 -3.10
C GLN A 76 14.59 10.98 -2.44
N THR A 77 15.77 10.52 -2.84
CA THR A 77 16.36 9.25 -2.38
C THR A 77 17.32 9.40 -1.21
N THR A 78 17.84 10.61 -0.95
CA THR A 78 18.76 10.89 0.16
C THR A 78 18.18 11.94 1.11
N ASP A 79 18.56 11.88 2.38
CA ASP A 79 18.22 12.94 3.33
C ASP A 79 19.07 14.20 3.12
N GLY A 80 18.55 15.34 3.56
CA GLY A 80 19.20 16.64 3.37
C GLY A 80 18.75 17.33 2.08
N THR A 81 19.68 18.06 1.45
CA THR A 81 19.36 18.98 0.36
C THR A 81 19.28 18.25 -0.99
N ALA A 82 18.07 18.07 -1.50
CA ALA A 82 17.76 17.24 -2.66
C ALA A 82 18.49 17.60 -3.98
N TRP A 83 18.96 18.84 -4.14
CA TRP A 83 19.70 19.26 -5.35
C TRP A 83 21.19 18.91 -5.32
N LEU A 84 21.74 18.50 -4.17
CA LEU A 84 23.17 18.22 -4.05
C LEU A 84 23.51 16.74 -4.32
N THR A 85 22.64 15.81 -3.94
CA THR A 85 22.91 14.37 -4.03
C THR A 85 21.62 13.59 -4.26
N TRP A 86 21.67 12.62 -5.17
CA TRP A 86 20.66 11.58 -5.30
C TRP A 86 21.33 10.25 -5.63
N ASP A 87 20.64 9.18 -5.26
CA ASP A 87 20.94 7.81 -5.66
C ASP A 87 20.01 7.42 -6.80
N GLU A 88 20.58 7.15 -7.99
CA GLU A 88 19.85 6.81 -9.21
C GLU A 88 19.24 5.40 -9.12
N ASP A 89 19.98 4.43 -8.56
CA ASP A 89 19.53 3.04 -8.43
C ASP A 89 18.34 2.94 -7.46
N LEU A 90 18.35 3.73 -6.39
CA LEU A 90 17.19 3.86 -5.48
C LEU A 90 16.00 4.51 -6.19
N LEU A 91 16.22 5.56 -7.00
CA LEU A 91 15.12 6.22 -7.72
C LEU A 91 14.48 5.25 -8.72
N GLU A 92 15.29 4.52 -9.48
CA GLU A 92 14.83 3.48 -10.38
C GLU A 92 14.06 2.40 -9.61
N SER A 93 14.60 1.93 -8.49
CA SER A 93 13.94 0.93 -7.64
C SER A 93 12.58 1.40 -7.11
N LEU A 94 12.45 2.67 -6.76
CA LEU A 94 11.19 3.29 -6.35
C LEU A 94 10.19 3.30 -7.51
N CYS A 95 10.61 3.69 -8.72
CA CYS A 95 9.80 3.68 -9.93
C CYS A 95 9.34 2.26 -10.31
N VAL A 96 10.24 1.28 -10.30
CA VAL A 96 9.93 -0.13 -10.55
C VAL A 96 8.92 -0.64 -9.52
N THR A 97 9.15 -0.35 -8.24
CA THR A 97 8.22 -0.68 -7.15
C THR A 97 6.82 -0.12 -7.40
N ALA A 98 6.72 1.14 -7.81
CA ALA A 98 5.44 1.76 -8.13
C ALA A 98 4.75 1.08 -9.33
N ALA A 99 5.50 0.75 -10.40
CA ALA A 99 4.97 0.07 -11.57
C ALA A 99 4.46 -1.35 -11.25
N SER A 100 5.21 -2.12 -10.47
CA SER A 100 4.82 -3.47 -10.02
C SER A 100 3.58 -3.44 -9.14
N LEU A 101 3.55 -2.54 -8.14
CA LEU A 101 2.37 -2.34 -7.29
C LEU A 101 1.14 -1.95 -8.11
N ALA A 102 1.28 -1.03 -9.07
CA ALA A 102 0.18 -0.62 -9.93
C ALA A 102 -0.38 -1.78 -10.74
N ARG A 103 0.49 -2.62 -11.34
CA ARG A 103 0.07 -3.82 -12.09
C ARG A 103 -0.69 -4.80 -11.23
N HIS A 104 -0.14 -5.11 -10.07
CA HIS A 104 -0.75 -6.06 -9.15
C HIS A 104 -2.13 -5.57 -8.68
N LEU A 105 -2.21 -4.34 -8.19
CA LEU A 105 -3.45 -3.74 -7.70
C LEU A 105 -4.52 -3.59 -8.81
N LEU A 106 -4.13 -3.21 -10.03
CA LEU A 106 -5.06 -3.12 -11.16
C LEU A 106 -5.55 -4.52 -11.59
N ALA A 107 -4.70 -5.54 -11.55
CA ALA A 107 -5.07 -6.92 -11.82
C ALA A 107 -6.07 -7.47 -10.78
N ASP A 108 -5.94 -7.01 -9.53
CA ASP A 108 -6.86 -7.32 -8.42
C ASP A 108 -8.17 -6.50 -8.45
N GLY A 109 -8.33 -5.62 -9.44
CA GLY A 109 -9.55 -4.83 -9.65
C GLY A 109 -9.62 -3.52 -8.85
N ALA A 110 -8.52 -3.08 -8.23
CA ALA A 110 -8.45 -1.76 -7.60
C ALA A 110 -8.43 -0.63 -8.65
N SER A 111 -8.86 0.56 -8.25
CA SER A 111 -8.57 1.79 -8.98
C SER A 111 -7.22 2.31 -8.51
N VAL A 112 -6.21 2.37 -9.38
CA VAL A 112 -4.88 2.86 -8.98
C VAL A 112 -4.66 4.26 -9.51
N GLY A 113 -4.08 5.15 -8.73
CA GLY A 113 -3.56 6.46 -9.14
C GLY A 113 -2.11 6.60 -8.69
N VAL A 114 -1.39 7.58 -9.25
CA VAL A 114 0.02 7.83 -8.95
C VAL A 114 0.23 9.32 -8.73
N ALA A 115 1.01 9.67 -7.70
CA ALA A 115 1.36 11.04 -7.37
C ALA A 115 2.86 11.15 -7.06
N ALA A 116 3.53 12.16 -7.60
CA ALA A 116 4.92 12.49 -7.27
C ALA A 116 5.15 14.00 -7.30
N ALA A 117 6.09 14.49 -6.49
CA ALA A 117 6.54 15.87 -6.52
C ALA A 117 7.55 16.06 -7.67
N SER A 118 7.06 16.02 -8.90
CA SER A 118 7.87 16.13 -10.11
C SER A 118 7.12 16.92 -11.17
N PHE A 119 7.86 17.62 -12.03
CA PHE A 119 7.29 18.32 -13.18
C PHE A 119 6.82 17.36 -14.28
N ALA A 120 7.45 16.19 -14.42
CA ALA A 120 7.05 15.13 -15.36
C ALA A 120 6.69 15.63 -16.78
N GLY A 121 7.45 16.60 -17.31
CA GLY A 121 7.20 17.20 -18.64
C GLY A 121 6.06 18.23 -18.69
N SER A 122 5.62 18.75 -17.54
CA SER A 122 4.57 19.75 -17.37
C SER A 122 5.04 20.86 -16.42
N PRO A 123 4.54 22.12 -16.54
CA PRO A 123 4.84 23.17 -15.57
C PRO A 123 4.17 22.94 -14.20
N GLN A 124 3.30 21.94 -14.07
CA GLN A 124 2.67 21.62 -12.79
C GLN A 124 3.68 20.95 -11.85
N PRO A 125 3.74 21.36 -10.56
CA PRO A 125 4.71 20.80 -9.62
C PRO A 125 4.37 19.37 -9.18
N PHE A 126 3.19 18.84 -9.50
CA PHE A 126 2.80 17.50 -9.08
C PHE A 126 2.42 16.67 -10.30
N ALA A 127 3.20 15.61 -10.55
CA ALA A 127 2.87 14.55 -11.47
C ALA A 127 1.69 13.77 -10.89
N TRP A 128 0.60 13.64 -11.65
CA TRP A 128 -0.64 13.07 -11.14
C TRP A 128 -1.39 12.23 -12.17
N LEU A 129 -1.76 11.03 -11.75
CA LEU A 129 -2.78 10.21 -12.37
C LEU A 129 -3.86 9.90 -11.34
N ALA A 130 -5.11 10.26 -11.67
CA ALA A 130 -6.25 9.93 -10.82
C ALA A 130 -6.51 8.42 -10.79
N PRO A 131 -7.02 7.86 -9.67
CA PRO A 131 -7.42 6.47 -9.58
C PRO A 131 -8.38 6.04 -10.70
N ARG A 132 -8.05 4.97 -11.45
CA ARG A 132 -9.00 4.29 -12.35
C ARG A 132 -8.82 2.78 -12.31
N ALA A 133 -9.92 2.06 -12.33
CA ALA A 133 -9.95 0.60 -12.34
C ALA A 133 -9.91 0.05 -13.78
N SER A 134 -8.73 0.12 -14.42
CA SER A 134 -8.51 -0.47 -15.74
C SER A 134 -7.04 -0.80 -15.97
N LEU A 135 -6.75 -2.00 -16.49
CA LEU A 135 -5.41 -2.38 -16.93
C LEU A 135 -4.88 -1.47 -18.05
N ALA A 136 -5.75 -0.81 -18.81
CA ALA A 136 -5.36 0.21 -19.79
C ALA A 136 -4.72 1.45 -19.14
N GLN A 137 -4.76 1.57 -17.81
CA GLN A 137 -4.01 2.59 -17.09
C GLN A 137 -2.52 2.26 -16.97
N LEU A 138 -2.10 1.00 -17.10
CA LEU A 138 -0.70 0.61 -16.92
C LEU A 138 0.29 1.36 -17.84
N PRO A 139 0.01 1.52 -19.16
CA PRO A 139 0.87 2.33 -20.02
C PRO A 139 1.01 3.77 -19.52
N ARG A 140 -0.07 4.37 -19.02
CA ARG A 140 -0.05 5.74 -18.49
C ARG A 140 0.77 5.86 -17.21
N VAL A 141 0.69 4.85 -16.34
CA VAL A 141 1.55 4.78 -15.15
C VAL A 141 3.02 4.72 -15.57
N GLY A 142 3.37 3.83 -16.51
CA GLY A 142 4.73 3.75 -17.05
C GLY A 142 5.21 5.06 -17.67
N GLU A 143 4.39 5.71 -18.50
CA GLU A 143 4.70 7.01 -19.11
C GLU A 143 4.92 8.12 -18.07
N LEU A 144 4.13 8.14 -16.99
CA LEU A 144 4.30 9.11 -15.91
C LEU A 144 5.63 8.86 -15.19
N LEU A 145 5.89 7.61 -14.79
CA LEU A 145 7.09 7.20 -14.06
C LEU A 145 8.37 7.45 -14.87
N ALA A 146 8.34 7.19 -16.18
CA ALA A 146 9.47 7.45 -17.09
C ALA A 146 9.84 8.94 -17.22
N ARG A 147 8.94 9.86 -16.81
CA ARG A 147 9.19 11.31 -16.81
C ARG A 147 9.59 11.85 -15.43
N ILE A 148 9.63 11.00 -14.41
CA ILE A 148 10.03 11.41 -13.06
C ILE A 148 11.54 11.60 -13.03
N GLY A 149 11.96 12.84 -12.76
CA GLY A 149 13.35 13.15 -12.45
C GLY A 149 13.68 13.07 -10.96
N PRO A 150 14.98 13.04 -10.60
CA PRO A 150 15.46 12.88 -9.23
C PRO A 150 15.22 14.09 -8.33
N ILE A 151 15.00 15.27 -8.92
CA ILE A 151 14.86 16.51 -8.17
C ILE A 151 13.38 16.75 -7.84
N PRO A 152 12.98 16.76 -6.54
CA PRO A 152 11.61 17.07 -6.16
C PRO A 152 11.28 18.52 -6.47
N SER A 153 10.17 18.74 -7.17
CA SER A 153 9.63 20.08 -7.44
C SER A 153 9.13 20.78 -6.17
N ARG A 154 8.76 19.98 -5.15
CA ARG A 154 8.20 20.40 -3.86
C ARG A 154 8.56 19.38 -2.78
N PRO A 155 8.64 19.80 -1.51
CA PRO A 155 8.80 18.88 -0.39
C PRO A 155 7.67 17.85 -0.28
N LEU A 156 7.98 16.63 0.19
CA LEU A 156 7.03 15.52 0.29
C LEU A 156 5.78 15.84 1.14
N ASN A 157 5.93 16.62 2.21
CA ASN A 157 4.79 17.05 3.03
C ASN A 157 3.76 17.87 2.23
N ALA A 158 4.21 18.67 1.26
CA ALA A 158 3.34 19.43 0.36
C ALA A 158 2.58 18.50 -0.59
N LEU A 159 3.24 17.46 -1.10
CA LEU A 159 2.60 16.41 -1.92
C LEU A 159 1.54 15.66 -1.12
N LEU A 160 1.86 15.19 0.09
CA LEU A 160 0.91 14.46 0.94
C LEU A 160 -0.31 15.32 1.31
N ALA A 161 -0.09 16.60 1.65
CA ALA A 161 -1.17 17.55 1.89
C ALA A 161 -2.00 17.81 0.63
N TRP A 162 -1.38 17.85 -0.55
CA TRP A 162 -2.06 18.01 -1.82
C TRP A 162 -2.92 16.80 -2.18
N VAL A 163 -2.39 15.57 -2.04
CA VAL A 163 -3.14 14.32 -2.26
C VAL A 163 -4.35 14.24 -1.33
N THR A 164 -4.18 14.58 -0.05
CA THR A 164 -5.28 14.60 0.93
C THR A 164 -6.45 15.52 0.49
N ARG A 165 -6.19 16.60 -0.26
CA ARG A 165 -7.26 17.47 -0.78
C ARG A 165 -7.86 17.00 -2.10
N ARG A 166 -7.23 16.03 -2.78
CA ARG A 166 -7.56 15.60 -4.14
C ARG A 166 -8.41 14.34 -4.16
N VAL A 167 -8.28 13.48 -3.15
CA VAL A 167 -8.94 12.17 -3.08
C VAL A 167 -9.77 12.02 -1.80
N PRO A 168 -10.88 11.27 -1.84
CA PRO A 168 -11.71 11.04 -0.67
C PRO A 168 -10.95 10.28 0.42
N ALA A 169 -11.38 10.44 1.68
CA ALA A 169 -10.78 9.74 2.82
C ALA A 169 -10.90 8.21 2.76
N SER A 170 -11.78 7.66 1.92
CA SER A 170 -11.89 6.22 1.67
C SER A 170 -10.74 5.66 0.82
N THR A 171 -9.89 6.51 0.25
CA THR A 171 -8.74 6.11 -0.57
C THR A 171 -7.61 5.55 0.31
N SER A 172 -7.01 4.45 -0.12
CA SER A 172 -5.76 3.95 0.45
C SER A 172 -4.57 4.69 -0.16
N VAL A 173 -3.63 5.13 0.67
CA VAL A 173 -2.41 5.82 0.26
C VAL A 173 -1.22 4.93 0.61
N ILE A 174 -0.44 4.59 -0.41
CA ILE A 174 0.80 3.84 -0.27
C ILE A 174 1.94 4.79 -0.57
N LEU A 175 2.70 5.19 0.46
CA LEU A 175 3.93 5.95 0.27
C LEU A 175 5.07 4.98 -0.06
N ILE A 176 5.81 5.25 -1.13
CA ILE A 176 6.99 4.50 -1.55
C ILE A 176 8.18 5.44 -1.39
N THR A 177 9.14 5.10 -0.53
CA THR A 177 10.27 5.99 -0.18
C THR A 177 11.51 5.20 0.19
N ALA A 178 12.68 5.83 -0.01
CA ALA A 178 13.96 5.35 0.49
C ALA A 178 14.50 6.20 1.66
N ARG A 179 13.77 7.24 2.07
CA ARG A 179 14.23 8.19 3.11
C ARG A 179 13.87 7.79 4.52
N GLN A 180 14.63 8.33 5.46
CA GLN A 180 14.39 8.20 6.87
C GLN A 180 13.02 8.80 7.27
N PRO A 181 12.40 8.32 8.36
CA PRO A 181 10.99 8.59 8.70
C PRO A 181 10.64 10.04 9.06
N GLY A 182 11.61 10.89 9.33
CA GLY A 182 11.40 12.27 9.80
C GLY A 182 10.39 13.08 8.96
N PRO A 183 10.55 13.21 7.63
CA PRO A 183 9.75 14.12 6.81
C PRO A 183 8.26 13.73 6.64
N TYR A 184 7.91 12.45 6.83
CA TYR A 184 6.59 11.93 6.43
C TYR A 184 5.76 11.31 7.57
N VAL A 185 6.34 10.94 8.72
CA VAL A 185 5.58 10.32 9.83
C VAL A 185 4.37 11.16 10.27
N ALA A 186 4.59 12.45 10.56
CA ALA A 186 3.53 13.32 11.08
C ALA A 186 2.39 13.53 10.05
N PRO A 187 2.69 13.86 8.77
CA PRO A 187 1.68 13.87 7.70
C PRO A 187 0.89 12.55 7.57
N LEU A 188 1.57 11.40 7.56
CA LEU A 188 0.90 10.10 7.41
C LEU A 188 -0.01 9.77 8.60
N ARG A 189 0.42 10.07 9.84
CA ARG A 189 -0.43 9.94 11.03
C ARG A 189 -1.66 10.86 10.96
N ARG A 190 -1.51 12.05 10.40
CA ARG A 190 -2.64 12.96 10.17
C ARG A 190 -3.62 12.37 9.16
N MET A 191 -3.14 11.82 8.04
CA MET A 191 -3.98 11.15 7.05
C MET A 191 -4.74 9.97 7.66
N LYS A 192 -4.07 9.12 8.44
CA LYS A 192 -4.75 8.01 9.13
C LYS A 192 -5.89 8.47 10.04
N ARG A 193 -5.69 9.57 10.80
CA ARG A 193 -6.75 10.18 11.63
C ARG A 193 -7.92 10.75 10.82
N LEU A 194 -7.68 11.12 9.57
CA LEU A 194 -8.71 11.59 8.64
C LEU A 194 -9.47 10.44 7.95
N GLY A 195 -9.10 9.18 8.21
CA GLY A 195 -9.81 7.99 7.69
C GLY A 195 -9.11 7.28 6.53
N TYR A 196 -8.01 7.82 6.02
CA TYR A 196 -7.24 7.18 4.94
C TYR A 196 -6.62 5.86 5.41
N GLY A 197 -6.68 4.84 4.56
CA GLY A 197 -5.77 3.70 4.67
C GLY A 197 -4.36 4.20 4.37
N VAL A 198 -3.39 3.94 5.24
CA VAL A 198 -2.00 4.40 5.05
C VAL A 198 -1.04 3.25 5.19
N GLU A 199 -0.26 3.03 4.15
CA GLU A 199 0.80 2.03 4.09
C GLU A 199 2.09 2.66 3.59
N LEU A 200 3.22 2.08 3.99
CA LEU A 200 4.54 2.52 3.63
C LEU A 200 5.31 1.36 3.00
N VAL A 201 5.95 1.62 1.87
CA VAL A 201 6.92 0.72 1.23
C VAL A 201 8.27 1.42 1.27
N MET A 202 9.19 0.83 2.03
CA MET A 202 10.54 1.31 2.23
C MET A 202 11.50 0.55 1.30
N ILE A 203 12.30 1.27 0.53
CA ILE A 203 13.32 0.71 -0.37
C ILE A 203 14.72 1.09 0.15
N GLY A 204 15.70 0.22 -0.05
CA GLY A 204 17.11 0.46 0.32
C GLY A 204 17.55 -0.20 1.62
N THR A 205 18.84 -0.12 1.91
CA THR A 205 19.50 -0.77 3.06
C THR A 205 18.97 -0.27 4.40
N ASP A 206 18.68 1.03 4.47
CA ASP A 206 18.21 1.72 5.67
C ASP A 206 16.75 1.40 6.04
N ALA A 207 16.04 0.69 5.16
CA ALA A 207 14.67 0.26 5.38
C ALA A 207 14.52 -0.65 6.61
N ALA A 208 15.56 -1.45 6.93
CA ALA A 208 15.56 -2.33 8.08
C ALA A 208 15.55 -1.55 9.41
N ASP A 209 16.39 -0.52 9.52
CA ASP A 209 16.57 0.27 10.74
C ASP A 209 15.43 1.27 10.94
N SER A 210 14.86 1.76 9.85
CA SER A 210 13.75 2.72 9.88
C SER A 210 12.39 2.08 10.19
N ALA A 211 12.20 0.79 9.91
CA ALA A 211 10.89 0.13 10.05
C ALA A 211 10.36 0.03 11.50
N PRO A 212 11.16 -0.29 12.53
CA PRO A 212 10.70 -0.37 13.91
C PRO A 212 10.03 0.92 14.44
N PRO A 213 10.64 2.13 14.37
CA PRO A 213 10.01 3.34 14.89
C PRO A 213 8.71 3.70 14.14
N LEU A 214 8.64 3.39 12.84
CA LEU A 214 7.44 3.59 12.03
C LEU A 214 6.28 2.68 12.44
N ARG A 215 6.56 1.43 12.81
CA ARG A 215 5.56 0.49 13.33
C ARG A 215 5.04 0.92 14.70
N VAL A 216 5.91 1.42 15.58
CA VAL A 216 5.52 2.02 16.86
C VAL A 216 4.61 3.24 16.63
N ALA A 217 4.84 4.01 15.58
CA ALA A 217 3.96 5.12 15.16
C ALA A 217 2.60 4.66 14.58
N GLY A 218 2.34 3.35 14.53
CA GLY A 218 1.09 2.76 14.04
C GLY A 218 0.97 2.73 12.52
N LEU A 219 2.07 2.87 11.78
CA LEU A 219 2.11 2.76 10.33
C LEU A 219 2.40 1.30 9.95
N ARG A 220 1.70 0.80 8.93
CA ARG A 220 2.10 -0.45 8.29
C ARG A 220 3.30 -0.16 7.40
N VAL A 221 4.38 -0.93 7.60
CA VAL A 221 5.61 -0.81 6.83
C VAL A 221 5.89 -2.13 6.13
N LEU A 222 6.16 -2.05 4.83
CA LEU A 222 6.67 -3.11 3.99
C LEU A 222 8.08 -2.72 3.56
N ARG A 223 9.01 -3.66 3.55
CA ARG A 223 10.31 -3.49 2.94
C ARG A 223 10.24 -4.03 1.52
N GLY A 224 10.59 -3.22 0.53
CA GLY A 224 10.70 -3.66 -0.85
C GLY A 224 12.15 -3.88 -1.24
N SER A 225 12.39 -4.95 -1.98
CA SER A 225 13.64 -5.17 -2.71
C SER A 225 13.30 -5.42 -4.17
N VAL A 226 14.02 -4.75 -5.07
CA VAL A 226 13.93 -4.98 -6.51
C VAL A 226 15.07 -5.92 -6.89
N ASP A 227 14.75 -7.04 -7.55
CA ASP A 227 15.76 -7.91 -8.15
C ASP A 227 16.49 -7.14 -9.28
N PRO A 228 17.83 -7.19 -9.37
CA PRO A 228 18.60 -6.48 -10.40
C PRO A 228 18.27 -6.88 -11.84
N SER A 229 17.48 -7.93 -12.07
CA SER A 229 16.88 -8.25 -13.37
C SER A 229 15.73 -7.29 -13.74
N TRP A 230 16.09 -6.03 -14.02
CA TRP A 230 15.27 -4.89 -14.45
C TRP A 230 14.25 -5.12 -15.58
N GLN A 231 14.25 -6.27 -16.24
CA GLN A 231 13.33 -6.63 -17.31
C GLN A 231 12.02 -7.25 -16.82
N ASP A 232 11.95 -7.71 -15.56
CA ASP A 232 10.71 -8.29 -15.03
C ASP A 232 9.86 -7.25 -14.28
N PRO A 233 8.67 -6.90 -14.79
CA PRO A 233 7.71 -6.10 -14.06
C PRO A 233 7.25 -6.65 -12.69
N ASP A 234 7.54 -7.92 -12.38
CA ASP A 234 7.27 -8.58 -11.10
C ASP A 234 8.53 -8.72 -10.21
N ALA A 235 9.60 -7.96 -10.49
CA ALA A 235 10.88 -8.00 -9.76
C ALA A 235 10.83 -7.52 -8.29
N VAL A 236 9.67 -7.15 -7.76
CA VAL A 236 9.55 -6.54 -6.42
C VAL A 236 9.10 -7.59 -5.39
N THR A 237 9.96 -7.84 -4.42
CA THR A 237 9.61 -8.63 -3.23
C THR A 237 9.28 -7.70 -2.06
N LEU A 238 8.11 -7.86 -1.46
CA LEU A 238 7.69 -7.10 -0.28
C LEU A 238 7.77 -7.99 0.97
N ALA A 239 8.61 -7.61 1.93
CA ALA A 239 8.79 -8.30 3.21
C ALA A 239 8.19 -7.50 4.37
N GLY A 240 7.53 -8.23 5.26
CA GLY A 240 6.78 -7.70 6.40
C GLY A 240 7.51 -7.54 7.69
#